data_AF-A0A0C3DYJ2-F1
#
_entry.id   AF-A0A0C3DYJ2-F1
#
_cell.length_a   1.000
_cell.length_b   1.000
_cell.length_c   1.000
_cell.angle_alpha   90.00
_cell.angle_beta   90.00
_cell.angle_gamma   90.00
#
_symmetry.space_group_name_H-M   'P 1'
#
loop_
_entity.id
_entity.type
_entity.pdbx_description
1 polymer ?
#
loop_
_entity_poly.entity_id
_entity_poly.type
_entity_poly.pdbx_seq_one_letter_code
_entity_poly.pdbx_strand_id
1 'polypeptide(L)'
;KKGNTKDLLTVFFNCVKVKFLMADGKVEALTGQWCKICKEDEVFVWKFGKRKTFHFGSNSLCCQHIHVHYEKYQQHCAADNIKV
;
A
#
# COMPACT_ATOMS: atom_id res chain seq x y z
N LYS A 1 2.08 2.24 -24.03
CA LYS A 1 1.36 3.06 -23.02
C LYS A 1 2.17 3.03 -21.73
N LYS A 2 2.79 4.15 -21.36
CA LYS A 2 3.54 4.29 -20.09
C LYS A 2 2.49 4.47 -18.99
N GLY A 3 2.27 3.45 -18.16
CA GLY A 3 1.29 3.51 -17.07
C GLY A 3 1.59 4.71 -16.18
N ASN A 4 0.57 5.53 -15.93
CA ASN A 4 0.71 6.77 -15.18
C ASN A 4 0.76 6.46 -13.69
N THR A 5 1.93 6.07 -13.16
CA THR A 5 2.17 5.68 -11.76
C THR A 5 1.69 6.66 -10.67
N LYS A 6 1.12 7.81 -11.05
CA LYS A 6 0.35 8.69 -10.16
C LYS A 6 -0.89 7.98 -9.60
N ASP A 7 -1.51 7.08 -10.36
CA ASP A 7 -2.68 6.32 -9.89
C ASP A 7 -2.32 5.48 -8.65
N LEU A 8 -1.12 4.88 -8.63
CA LEU A 8 -0.65 4.07 -7.50
C LEU A 8 -0.56 4.89 -6.21
N LEU A 9 -0.25 6.19 -6.30
CA LEU A 9 -0.17 7.08 -5.14
C LEU A 9 -1.53 7.43 -4.54
N THR A 10 -2.64 7.13 -5.22
CA THR A 10 -3.99 7.29 -4.65
C THR A 10 -4.28 6.24 -3.58
N VAL A 11 -3.69 5.05 -3.69
CA VAL A 11 -3.90 3.92 -2.76
C VAL A 11 -2.68 3.69 -1.88
N PHE A 12 -1.48 3.88 -2.42
CA PHE A 12 -0.24 3.68 -1.69
C PHE A 12 0.39 5.00 -1.25
N PHE A 13 1.06 5.00 -0.10
CA PHE A 13 1.99 6.05 0.26
C PHE A 13 3.24 6.02 -0.64
N ASN A 14 4.01 7.11 -0.62
CA ASN A 14 5.34 7.12 -1.22
C ASN A 14 6.20 5.98 -0.66
N CYS A 15 7.15 5.53 -1.48
CA CYS A 15 8.10 4.50 -1.07
C CYS A 15 8.91 4.99 0.13
N VAL A 16 8.87 4.21 1.21
CA VAL A 16 9.53 4.52 2.48
C VAL A 16 10.36 3.34 2.94
N LYS A 17 11.41 3.65 3.70
CA LYS A 17 12.21 2.64 4.40
C LYS A 17 11.71 2.51 5.83
N VAL A 18 11.33 1.29 6.22
CA VAL A 18 10.77 0.98 7.53
C VAL A 18 11.65 -0.08 8.20
N LYS A 19 11.85 0.06 9.51
CA LYS A 19 12.50 -0.95 10.34
C LYS A 19 11.44 -1.71 11.14
N PHE A 20 11.35 -3.01 10.94
CA PHE A 20 10.50 -3.90 11.72
C PHE A 20 11.35 -4.60 12.78
N LEU A 21 10.97 -4.47 14.05
CA LEU A 21 11.53 -5.28 15.12
C LEU A 21 10.79 -6.63 15.14
N MET A 22 11.55 -7.69 14.98
CA MET A 22 11.06 -9.07 15.01
C MET A 22 11.02 -9.59 16.44
N ALA A 23 10.21 -10.63 16.69
CA ALA A 23 10.07 -11.23 18.01
C ALA A 23 11.39 -11.80 18.56
N ASP A 24 12.33 -12.18 17.68
CA ASP A 24 13.67 -12.65 18.04
C ASP A 24 14.67 -11.51 18.33
N GLY A 25 14.20 -10.26 18.39
CA GLY A 25 15.01 -9.07 18.62
C GLY A 25 15.76 -8.56 17.38
N LYS A 26 15.65 -9.24 16.23
CA LYS A 26 16.28 -8.78 15.00
C LYS A 26 15.53 -7.60 14.40
N VAL A 27 16.26 -6.69 13.78
CA VAL A 27 15.69 -5.56 13.04
C VAL A 27 15.79 -5.84 11.55
N GLU A 28 14.64 -5.94 10.90
CA GLU A 28 14.53 -6.06 9.45
C GLU A 28 14.22 -4.69 8.83
N ALA A 29 15.12 -4.18 7.99
CA ALA A 29 14.92 -2.93 7.29
C ALA A 29 14.40 -3.20 5.87
N LEU A 30 13.15 -2.84 5.59
CA LEU A 30 12.53 -3.01 4.28
C LEU A 30 12.25 -1.65 3.63
N THR A 31 12.34 -1.61 2.31
CA THR A 31 11.90 -0.48 1.48
C THR A 31 10.65 -0.91 0.72
N GLY A 32 9.59 -0.11 0.79
CA GLY A 32 8.29 -0.47 0.24
C GLY A 32 7.24 0.61 0.50
N GLN A 33 5.98 0.27 0.30
CA GLN A 33 4.88 1.22 0.37
C GLN A 33 3.79 0.73 1.33
N TRP A 34 3.15 1.69 2.00
CA TRP A 34 1.97 1.44 2.82
C TRP A 34 0.71 1.53 1.97
N CYS A 35 -0.18 0.55 2.02
CA CYS A 35 -1.55 0.74 1.53
C CYS A 35 -2.29 1.65 2.53
N LYS A 36 -2.77 2.81 2.06
CA LYS A 36 -3.54 3.77 2.87
C LYS A 36 -4.78 3.10 3.46
N ILE A 37 -5.55 2.46 2.58
CA ILE A 37 -6.83 1.83 2.91
C ILE A 37 -6.66 0.77 4.01
N CYS A 38 -5.72 -0.16 3.86
CA CYS A 38 -5.49 -1.18 4.89
C CYS A 38 -4.89 -0.62 6.18
N LYS A 39 -4.09 0.45 6.09
CA LYS A 39 -3.45 1.06 7.27
C LYS A 39 -4.45 1.85 8.10
N GLU A 40 -5.47 2.43 7.48
CA GLU A 40 -6.55 3.18 8.13
C GLU A 40 -7.67 2.27 8.66
N ASP A 41 -7.73 1.01 8.22
CA ASP A 41 -8.64 0.01 8.78
C ASP A 41 -8.12 -0.49 10.14
N GLU A 42 -8.62 0.13 11.21
CA GLU A 42 -8.22 -0.19 12.59
C GLU A 42 -8.51 -1.65 12.97
N VAL A 43 -9.61 -2.24 12.48
CA VAL A 43 -9.97 -3.64 12.76
C VAL A 43 -8.98 -4.58 12.08
N PHE A 44 -8.62 -4.30 10.83
CA PHE A 44 -7.62 -5.06 10.10
C PHE A 44 -6.24 -4.95 10.76
N VAL A 45 -5.82 -3.74 11.12
CA VAL A 45 -4.53 -3.50 11.78
C VAL A 45 -4.47 -4.16 13.15
N TRP A 46 -5.56 -4.11 13.92
CA TRP A 46 -5.64 -4.79 15.20
C TRP A 46 -5.53 -6.31 15.05
N LYS A 47 -6.24 -6.90 14.07
CA LYS A 47 -6.28 -8.36 13.85
C LYS A 47 -5.00 -8.93 13.24
N PHE A 48 -4.38 -8.22 12.30
CA PHE A 48 -3.28 -8.75 11.49
C PHE A 48 -1.94 -8.02 11.69
N GLY A 49 -1.96 -6.89 12.40
CA GLY A 49 -0.79 -6.07 12.65
C GLY A 49 -0.44 -5.13 11.49
N LYS A 50 0.25 -4.03 11.82
CA LYS A 50 0.65 -3.01 10.83
C LYS A 50 1.52 -3.60 9.72
N ARG A 51 2.44 -4.53 10.00
CA ARG A 51 3.33 -5.11 8.97
C ARG A 51 2.58 -5.70 7.76
N LYS A 52 1.37 -6.23 7.96
CA LYS A 52 0.51 -6.78 6.89
C LYS A 52 -0.01 -5.73 5.91
N THR A 53 0.02 -4.45 6.25
CA THR A 53 -0.37 -3.33 5.38
C THR A 53 0.82 -2.72 4.64
N PHE A 54 2.03 -3.24 4.89
CA PHE A 54 3.26 -2.86 4.19
C PHE A 54 3.51 -3.80 3.03
N HIS A 55 3.59 -3.25 1.83
CA HIS A 55 3.86 -3.98 0.61
C HIS A 55 5.28 -3.65 0.16
N PHE A 56 6.14 -4.67 0.21
CA PHE A 56 7.47 -4.64 -0.40
C PHE A 56 7.39 -5.42 -1.71
N GLY A 57 7.93 -4.87 -2.81
CA GLY A 57 7.93 -5.59 -4.09
C GLY A 57 7.74 -4.70 -5.31
N SER A 58 7.59 -5.37 -6.46
CA SER A 58 7.40 -4.73 -7.76
C SER A 58 6.00 -4.15 -7.93
N ASN A 59 5.87 -3.23 -8.89
CA ASN A 59 4.58 -2.62 -9.25
C ASN A 59 3.47 -3.65 -9.48
N SER A 60 3.79 -4.84 -10.00
CA SER A 60 2.82 -5.90 -10.27
C SER A 60 2.09 -6.40 -9.03
N LEU A 61 2.79 -6.55 -7.90
CA LEU A 61 2.19 -6.97 -6.63
C LEU A 61 1.31 -5.84 -6.05
N CYS A 62 1.76 -4.60 -6.20
CA CYS A 62 0.99 -3.42 -5.79
C CYS A 62 -0.30 -3.28 -6.61
N CYS A 63 -0.23 -3.48 -7.93
CA CYS A 63 -1.41 -3.48 -8.80
C CYS A 63 -2.40 -4.60 -8.44
N GLN A 64 -1.90 -5.81 -8.18
CA GLN A 64 -2.75 -6.92 -7.76
C GLN A 64 -3.45 -6.61 -6.43
N HIS A 65 -2.76 -5.95 -5.50
CA HIS A 65 -3.38 -5.50 -4.26
C HIS A 65 -4.43 -4.40 -4.48
N ILE A 66 -4.19 -3.45 -5.39
CA ILE A 66 -5.18 -2.40 -5.74
C ILE A 66 -6.49 -3.02 -6.23
N HIS A 67 -6.46 -4.15 -6.94
CA HIS A 67 -7.68 -4.83 -7.35
C HIS A 67 -8.57 -5.27 -6.17
N VAL A 68 -7.99 -5.53 -4.99
CA VAL A 68 -8.77 -5.81 -3.76
C VAL A 68 -9.52 -4.56 -3.27
N HIS A 69 -9.05 -3.38 -3.64
CA HIS A 69 -9.61 -2.08 -3.28
C HIS A 69 -10.13 -1.32 -4.49
N TYR A 70 -10.49 -2.02 -5.57
CA TYR A 70 -10.72 -1.40 -6.88
C TYR A 70 -11.81 -0.32 -6.83
N GLU A 71 -12.88 -0.53 -6.07
CA GLU A 71 -13.95 0.46 -5.91
C GLU A 71 -13.45 1.77 -5.26
N LYS A 72 -12.72 1.67 -4.13
CA LYS A 72 -12.14 2.85 -3.46
C LYS A 72 -11.07 3.52 -4.32
N TYR A 73 -10.30 2.72 -5.05
CA TYR A 73 -9.33 3.21 -6.01
C TYR A 73 -9.97 4.02 -7.14
N GLN A 74 -11.08 3.54 -7.71
CA GLN A 74 -11.85 4.27 -8.73
C GLN A 74 -12.41 5.58 -8.16
N GLN A 75 -12.94 5.56 -6.94
CA GLN A 75 -13.43 6.77 -6.25
C GLN A 75 -12.33 7.80 -6.06
N HIS A 76 -11.16 7.39 -5.58
CA HIS A 76 -10.01 8.29 -5.41
C HIS A 76 -9.51 8.84 -6.75
N CYS A 77 -9.37 7.99 -7.76
CA CYS A 77 -8.93 8.44 -9.08
C CYS A 77 -9.92 9.43 -9.70
N ALA A 78 -11.23 9.22 -9.54
CA ALA A 78 -12.25 10.16 -10.01
C ALA A 78 -12.14 11.51 -9.27
N ALA A 79 -11.97 11.50 -7.94
CA ALA A 79 -11.76 12.71 -7.15
C ALA A 79 -10.50 13.49 -7.56
N ASP A 80 -9.40 12.79 -7.83
CA ASP A 80 -8.13 13.37 -8.26
C ASP A 80 -8.08 13.68 -9.78
N ASN A 81 -9.19 13.52 -10.51
CA ASN A 81 -9.27 13.70 -11.97
C ASN A 81 -8.24 12.86 -12.76
N ILE A 82 -7.86 11.71 -12.22
CA ILE A 82 -6.95 10.75 -12.84
C ILE A 82 -7.79 9.82 -13.73
N LYS A 83 -7.49 9.81 -15.03
CA LYS A 83 -8.05 8.82 -15.95
C LYS A 83 -7.37 7.47 -15.73
N VAL A 84 -8.15 6.51 -15.27
CA VAL A 84 -7.77 5.11 -14.97
C VAL A 84 -8.07 4.17 -16.12
#